data_AF-A0A137QV43-F1
#
_entry.id   AF-A0A137QV43-F1
#
_cell.length_a   1.000
_cell.length_b   1.000
_cell.length_c   1.000
_cell.angle_alpha   90.00
_cell.angle_beta   90.00
_cell.angle_gamma   90.00
#
_symmetry.space_group_name_H-M   'P 1'
#
loop_
_entity.id
_entity.type
_entity.pdbx_description
1 polymer ?
#
loop_
_entity_poly.entity_id
_entity_poly.type
_entity_poly.pdbx_seq_one_letter_code
_entity_poly.pdbx_strand_id
1 'polypeptide(L)'
;GFERMPPLTLREISMLQIMNQTTDKAEWGRTIFYERITGTWKQEVARDPRSDFTPEMRDYRIEERKCKVEILQTGRVHVHSGDVVK
;
A
#
# COMPACT_ATOMS: atom_id res chain seq x y z
N GLY A 1 -21.64 -10.47 14.13
CA GLY A 1 -20.82 -11.68 13.98
C GLY A 1 -19.46 -11.25 13.50
N PHE A 2 -18.42 -11.52 14.27
CA PHE A 2 -17.04 -11.32 13.83
C PHE A 2 -16.62 -12.59 13.10
N GLU A 3 -16.61 -12.56 11.77
CA GLU A 3 -15.91 -13.58 10.99
C GLU A 3 -14.47 -13.65 11.51
N ARG A 4 -14.03 -14.85 11.91
CA ARG A 4 -12.66 -15.08 12.38
C ARG A 4 -11.72 -14.79 11.23
N MET A 5 -11.18 -13.57 11.21
CA MET A 5 -10.09 -13.21 10.31
C MET A 5 -8.96 -14.21 10.53
N PRO A 6 -8.44 -14.86 9.48
CA PRO A 6 -7.36 -15.84 9.62
C PRO A 6 -6.17 -15.20 10.36
N PRO A 7 -5.38 -15.99 11.11
CA PRO A 7 -4.24 -15.46 11.83
C PRO A 7 -3.30 -14.76 10.84
N LEU A 8 -3.17 -13.44 10.99
CA LEU A 8 -2.31 -12.63 10.14
C LEU A 8 -0.86 -12.85 10.56
N THR A 9 0.00 -13.04 9.57
CA THR A 9 1.45 -13.06 9.76
C THR A 9 1.95 -11.69 10.21
N LEU A 10 3.11 -11.65 10.86
CA LEU A 10 3.76 -10.39 11.24
C LEU A 10 3.94 -9.46 10.04
N ARG A 11 4.23 -10.02 8.86
CA ARG A 11 4.33 -9.28 7.60
C ARG A 11 3.02 -8.62 7.21
N GLU A 12 1.90 -9.34 7.30
CA GLU A 12 0.57 -8.80 6.96
C GLU A 12 0.13 -7.73 7.97
N ILE A 13 0.43 -7.91 9.26
CA ILE A 13 0.17 -6.91 10.29
C ILE A 13 0.98 -5.63 10.00
N SER A 14 2.27 -5.76 9.70
CA SER A 14 3.09 -4.60 9.33
C SER A 14 2.62 -3.97 8.02
N MET A 15 2.13 -4.75 7.05
CA MET A 15 1.48 -4.20 5.84
C MET A 15 0.25 -3.36 6.18
N LEU A 16 -0.61 -3.84 7.08
CA LEU A 16 -1.81 -3.11 7.50
C LEU A 16 -1.47 -1.83 8.26
N GLN A 17 -0.44 -1.86 9.12
CA GLN A 17 0.02 -0.67 9.85
C GLN A 17 0.53 0.41 8.91
N ILE A 18 1.35 0.04 7.92
CA ILE A 18 1.83 0.97 6.89
C ILE A 18 0.66 1.48 6.04
N MET A 19 -0.30 0.60 5.74
CA MET A 19 -1.51 1.01 5.04
C MET A 19 -2.24 2.10 5.81
N ASN A 20 -2.53 1.89 7.09
CA ASN A 20 -3.19 2.86 7.96
C ASN A 20 -2.38 4.16 8.05
N GLN A 21 -1.09 4.10 8.38
CA GLN A 21 -0.21 5.28 8.44
C GLN A 21 -0.27 6.14 7.17
N THR A 22 -0.45 5.51 6.02
CA THR A 22 -0.54 6.20 4.72
C THR A 22 -1.95 6.73 4.45
N THR A 23 -3.02 5.98 4.72
CA THR A 23 -4.42 6.40 4.47
C THR A 23 -5.00 7.34 5.52
N ASP A 24 -4.49 7.34 6.74
CA ASP A 24 -4.91 8.25 7.82
C ASP A 24 -4.49 9.71 7.55
N LYS A 25 -3.53 9.94 6.65
CA LYS A 25 -3.10 11.29 6.28
C LYS A 25 -4.16 11.96 5.38
N ALA A 26 -4.55 13.18 5.72
CA ALA A 26 -5.49 13.96 4.91
C ALA A 26 -4.97 14.14 3.48
N GLU A 27 -5.86 14.01 2.49
CA GLU A 27 -5.54 14.10 1.06
C GLU A 27 -4.42 13.15 0.58
N TRP A 28 -4.25 11.98 1.22
CA TRP A 28 -3.22 11.00 0.84
C TRP A 28 -3.25 10.66 -0.66
N GLY A 29 -4.45 10.57 -1.25
CA GLY A 29 -4.62 10.26 -2.67
C GLY A 29 -4.05 11.31 -3.61
N ARG A 30 -3.99 12.58 -3.20
CA ARG A 30 -3.36 13.65 -3.99
C ARG A 30 -1.86 13.76 -3.68
N THR A 31 -1.50 13.50 -2.43
CA THR A 31 -0.13 13.70 -1.96
C THR A 31 0.83 12.57 -2.31
N ILE A 32 0.31 11.38 -2.63
CA ILE A 32 1.11 10.22 -3.04
C ILE A 32 1.86 10.40 -4.37
N PHE A 33 1.48 11.40 -5.18
CA PHE A 33 2.19 11.79 -6.40
C PHE A 33 3.41 12.67 -6.12
N TYR A 34 3.51 13.29 -4.94
CA TYR A 34 4.66 14.11 -4.57
C TYR A 34 5.79 13.23 -4.02
N GLU A 35 6.91 13.18 -4.74
CA GLU A 35 8.09 12.42 -4.34
C GLU A 35 8.65 12.85 -2.98
N ARG A 36 8.55 14.14 -2.63
CA ARG A 36 8.97 14.64 -1.33
C ARG A 36 8.19 13.99 -0.18
N ILE A 37 6.88 13.79 -0.36
CA ILE A 37 5.99 13.23 0.67
C ILE A 37 6.19 11.73 0.77
N THR A 38 6.24 11.04 -0.37
CA THR A 38 6.51 9.60 -0.40
C THR A 38 7.91 9.26 0.11
N GLY A 39 8.91 10.12 -0.12
CA GLY A 39 10.25 10.00 0.45
C GLY A 39 10.25 10.07 1.98
N THR A 40 9.50 11.01 2.57
CA THR A 40 9.32 11.06 4.03
C THR A 40 8.65 9.79 4.56
N TRP A 41 7.62 9.28 3.89
CA TRP A 41 6.94 8.05 4.31
C TRP A 41 7.85 6.82 4.19
N LYS A 42 8.64 6.72 3.12
CA LYS A 42 9.67 5.67 2.99
C LYS A 42 10.65 5.71 4.16
N GLN A 43 11.06 6.90 4.60
CA GLN A 43 11.94 7.06 5.75
C GLN A 43 11.24 6.75 7.09
N GLU A 44 9.97 7.12 7.26
CA GLU A 44 9.16 6.76 8.43
C GLU A 44 9.06 5.24 8.56
N VAL A 45 8.74 4.54 7.48
CA VAL A 45 8.67 3.08 7.43
C VAL A 45 10.07 2.44 7.58
N ALA A 46 11.12 3.07 7.05
CA ALA A 46 12.51 2.62 7.23
C ALA A 46 13.00 2.67 8.66
N ARG A 47 12.49 3.61 9.44
CA ARG A 47 12.85 3.80 10.85
C ARG A 47 12.05 2.89 11.78
N ASP A 48 11.00 2.23 11.29
CA ASP A 48 10.23 1.30 12.11
C ASP A 48 11.01 -0.02 12.26
N PRO A 49 11.46 -0.38 13.48
CA PRO A 49 12.21 -1.61 13.72
C PRO A 49 11.38 -2.88 13.52
N ARG A 50 10.06 -2.77 13.32
CA ARG A 50 9.13 -3.87 13.00
C ARG A 50 8.83 -3.99 11.50
N SER A 51 9.42 -3.12 10.68
CA SER A 51 9.27 -3.16 9.23
C SER A 51 10.27 -4.13 8.62
N ASP A 52 9.85 -5.36 8.33
CA ASP A 52 10.57 -6.32 7.47
C ASP A 52 10.49 -5.98 5.96
N PHE A 53 10.26 -4.70 5.61
CA PHE A 53 10.15 -4.28 4.22
C PHE A 53 11.51 -3.92 3.64
N THR A 54 11.89 -4.60 2.56
CA THR A 54 13.01 -4.17 1.72
C THR A 54 12.67 -2.85 1.01
N PRO A 55 13.68 -2.07 0.58
CA PRO A 55 13.47 -0.86 -0.19
C PRO A 55 12.55 -1.09 -1.41
N GLU A 56 12.76 -2.19 -2.15
CA GLU A 56 11.95 -2.49 -3.33
C GLU A 56 10.47 -2.75 -2.98
N MET A 57 10.20 -3.40 -1.84
CA MET A 57 8.82 -3.64 -1.38
C MET A 57 8.10 -2.34 -1.01
N ARG A 58 8.83 -1.34 -0.48
CA ARG A 58 8.27 -0.02 -0.17
C ARG A 58 7.93 0.74 -1.45
N ASP A 59 8.82 0.69 -2.43
CA ASP A 59 8.62 1.31 -3.74
C ASP A 59 7.43 0.68 -4.45
N TYR A 60 7.38 -0.65 -4.52
CA TYR A 60 6.25 -1.38 -5.10
C TYR A 60 4.91 -1.00 -4.46
N ARG A 61 4.87 -0.89 -3.11
CA ARG A 61 3.64 -0.54 -2.39
C ARG A 61 3.16 0.89 -2.70
N ILE A 62 4.08 1.82 -2.90
CA ILE A 62 3.75 3.21 -3.28
C ILE A 62 3.23 3.26 -4.71
N GLU A 63 3.87 2.54 -5.63
CA GLU A 63 3.44 2.46 -7.03
C GLU A 63 2.08 1.77 -7.19
N GLU A 64 1.83 0.67 -6.48
CA GLU A 64 0.51 0.02 -6.42
C GLU A 64 -0.58 1.03 -6.04
N ARG A 65 -0.25 1.92 -5.11
CA ARG A 65 -1.22 2.86 -4.53
C ARG A 65 -1.45 4.07 -5.43
N LYS A 66 -0.44 4.56 -6.14
CA LYS A 66 -0.60 5.52 -7.24
C LYS A 66 -1.51 4.96 -8.32
N CYS A 67 -1.27 3.70 -8.74
CA CYS A 67 -2.11 3.02 -9.72
C CYS A 67 -3.56 2.90 -9.24
N LYS A 68 -3.81 2.54 -7.96
CA LYS A 68 -5.17 2.49 -7.40
C LYS A 68 -5.85 3.85 -7.37
N VAL A 69 -5.14 4.93 -7.05
CA VAL A 69 -5.70 6.29 -7.11
C VAL A 69 -6.03 6.68 -8.55
N GLU A 70 -5.16 6.38 -9.50
CA GLU A 70 -5.39 6.63 -10.92
C GLU A 70 -6.63 5.86 -11.44
N ILE A 71 -6.79 4.60 -11.06
CA ILE A 71 -7.98 3.78 -11.34
C ILE A 71 -9.25 4.41 -10.74
N LEU A 72 -9.18 4.86 -9.48
CA LEU A 72 -10.31 5.52 -8.80
C LEU A 72 -10.69 6.84 -9.48
N GLN A 73 -9.71 7.61 -9.96
CA GLN A 73 -9.93 8.88 -10.65
C GLN A 73 -10.45 8.71 -12.07
N THR A 74 -10.00 7.67 -12.78
CA THR A 74 -10.42 7.36 -14.15
C THR A 74 -11.67 6.48 -14.22
N GLY A 75 -12.11 5.90 -13.10
CA GLY A 75 -13.26 4.99 -13.03
C GLY A 75 -13.07 3.67 -13.78
N ARG A 76 -11.83 3.35 -14.21
CA ARG A 76 -11.52 2.17 -15.01
C ARG A 76 -10.69 1.18 -14.21
N VAL A 77 -11.35 0.16 -13.69
CA VAL A 77 -10.66 -1.02 -13.14
C VAL A 77 -10.23 -1.88 -14.32
N HIS A 78 -8.94 -1.91 -14.65
CA HIS A 78 -8.39 -2.94 -15.53
C HIS A 78 -8.37 -4.26 -14.75
N VAL A 79 -9.48 -4.99 -14.80
CA VAL A 79 -9.51 -6.40 -14.38
C VAL A 79 -8.67 -7.16 -15.39
N HIS A 80 -7.40 -7.42 -15.04
CA HIS A 80 -6.63 -8.42 -15.74
C HIS A 80 -7.16 -9.78 -15.28
N SER A 81 -8.17 -10.31 -15.97
CA SER A 81 -8.54 -11.71 -15.84
C SER A 81 -7.35 -12.53 -16.33
N GLY A 82 -6.53 -13.00 -15.39
CA GLY A 82 -5.56 -14.07 -15.62
C GLY A 82 -6.34 -15.36 -15.78
N ASP A 83 -6.91 -15.56 -16.96
CA ASP A 83 -7.49 -16.84 -17.35
C ASP A 83 -6.34 -17.86 -17.38
N VAL A 84 -6.29 -18.74 -16.38
CA VAL A 84 -5.33 -19.84 -16.33
C VAL A 84 -5.81 -20.85 -17.37
N VAL A 85 -5.19 -20.84 -18.54
CA VAL A 85 -5.38 -21.90 -19.54
C VAL A 85 -4.75 -23.17 -18.98
N LYS A 86 -5.58 -24.21 -18.85
CA LYS A 86 -5.23 -25.56 -18.41
C LYS A 86 -4.42 -26.31 -19.47
#